data_AF-A0A7X5E046-F1
#
_entry.id   AF-A0A7X5E046-F1
#
_cell.length_a   1.000
_cell.length_b   1.000
_cell.length_c   1.000
_cell.angle_alpha   90.00
_cell.angle_beta   90.00
_cell.angle_gamma   90.00
#
_symmetry.space_group_name_H-M   'P 1'
#
loop_
_entity.id
_entity.type
_entity.pdbx_description
1 polymer ?
#
loop_
_entity_poly.entity_id
_entity_poly.type
_entity_poly.pdbx_seq_one_letter_code
_entity_poly.pdbx_strand_id
1 'polypeptide(L)'
;MDFTHFTLKQDGRFAGSSAVLHQAVIAAARLAAETGKPVTVMAHVRGGGTRKAVFNPNGTNEHIWDLDKGQPLTPTVGQVYVNRSGGRYLCRALVTDHGTQYFNAAGCSSSTTALFQNVKSGWTFTAKGVIQYVDGTIEWDHSSDGCFKEVEDE
;
A
#
# COMPACT_ATOMS: atom_id res chain seq x y z
N MET A 1 -0.69 15.66 9.07
CA MET A 1 -1.78 15.30 9.99
C MET A 1 -1.16 14.97 11.34
N ASP A 2 -1.76 15.41 12.44
CA ASP A 2 -1.29 15.14 13.80
C ASP A 2 -2.29 14.20 14.48
N PHE A 3 -1.97 12.91 14.48
CA PHE A 3 -2.76 11.88 15.15
C PHE A 3 -2.27 11.71 16.59
N THR A 4 -3.19 11.62 17.54
CA THR A 4 -2.88 11.46 18.96
C THR A 4 -2.75 9.99 19.36
N HIS A 5 -3.65 9.15 18.84
CA HIS A 5 -3.68 7.71 19.07
C HIS A 5 -4.59 7.02 18.04
N PHE A 6 -4.54 5.69 18.04
CA PHE A 6 -5.27 4.81 17.14
C PHE A 6 -6.07 3.80 17.96
N THR A 7 -7.30 3.54 17.55
CA THR A 7 -8.14 2.49 18.15
C THR A 7 -8.58 1.51 17.08
N LEU A 8 -8.55 0.22 17.41
CA LEU A 8 -8.98 -0.86 16.55
C LEU A 8 -10.43 -1.23 16.90
N LYS A 9 -11.26 -1.41 15.87
CA LYS A 9 -12.61 -1.92 16.01
C LYS A 9 -12.86 -3.13 15.11
N GLN A 10 -13.53 -4.13 15.65
CA GLN A 10 -14.03 -5.28 14.91
C GLN A 10 -15.48 -5.53 15.33
N ASP A 11 -16.37 -5.74 14.36
CA ASP A 11 -17.82 -5.89 14.60
C ASP A 11 -18.41 -4.76 15.47
N GLY A 12 -17.92 -3.53 15.28
CA GLY A 12 -18.33 -2.34 16.04
C GLY A 12 -17.79 -2.27 17.48
N ARG A 13 -17.09 -3.29 17.97
CA ARG A 13 -16.54 -3.38 19.32
C ARG A 13 -15.07 -2.96 19.36
N PHE A 14 -14.64 -2.42 20.50
CA PHE A 14 -13.23 -2.12 20.75
C PHE A 14 -12.42 -3.42 20.76
N ALA A 15 -11.33 -3.45 19.99
CA ALA A 15 -10.43 -4.60 19.88
C ALA A 15 -9.00 -4.29 20.35
N GLY A 16 -8.64 -3.01 20.52
CA GLY A 16 -7.31 -2.60 20.98
C GLY A 16 -7.00 -1.14 20.66
N SER A 17 -5.83 -0.68 21.10
CA SER A 17 -5.34 0.67 20.81
C SER A 17 -3.82 0.72 20.74
N SER A 18 -3.28 1.74 20.07
CA SER A 18 -1.86 2.07 20.07
C SER A 18 -1.67 3.58 19.87
N ALA A 19 -0.57 4.12 20.39
CA ALA A 19 -0.13 5.48 20.08
C ALA A 19 0.66 5.57 18.76
N VAL A 20 1.10 4.44 18.20
CA VAL A 20 1.98 4.37 17.03
C VAL A 20 1.23 3.79 15.84
N LEU A 21 1.18 4.53 14.72
CA LEU A 21 0.46 4.12 13.52
C LEU A 21 0.88 2.73 13.02
N HIS A 22 2.18 2.51 12.86
CA HIS A 22 2.72 1.25 12.37
C HIS A 22 2.29 0.05 13.24
N GLN A 23 2.26 0.21 14.56
CA GLN A 23 1.78 -0.84 15.46
C GLN A 23 0.28 -1.09 15.31
N ALA A 24 -0.53 -0.03 15.21
CA ALA A 24 -1.97 -0.16 15.02
C ALA A 24 -2.32 -0.87 13.71
N VAL A 25 -1.59 -0.57 12.64
CA VAL A 25 -1.75 -1.17 11.31
C VAL A 25 -1.37 -2.65 11.32
N ILE A 26 -0.20 -3.00 11.86
CA ILE A 26 0.21 -4.41 11.99
C ILE A 26 -0.78 -5.19 12.83
N ALA A 27 -1.21 -4.63 13.97
CA ALA A 27 -2.17 -5.28 14.85
C ALA A 27 -3.52 -5.49 14.16
N ALA A 28 -4.01 -4.51 13.40
CA ALA A 28 -5.27 -4.63 12.67
C ALA A 28 -5.20 -5.67 11.54
N ALA A 29 -4.15 -5.65 10.73
CA ALA A 29 -3.95 -6.62 9.65
C ALA A 29 -3.84 -8.05 10.21
N ARG A 30 -3.07 -8.24 11.29
CA ARG A 30 -2.93 -9.52 11.97
C ARG A 30 -4.26 -10.01 12.54
N LEU A 31 -4.97 -9.16 13.27
CA LEU A 31 -6.27 -9.51 13.85
C LEU A 31 -7.28 -9.87 12.76
N ALA A 32 -7.32 -9.13 11.64
CA ALA A 32 -8.22 -9.41 10.54
C ALA A 32 -7.95 -10.80 9.91
N ALA A 33 -6.68 -11.15 9.74
CA ALA A 33 -6.26 -12.45 9.23
C ALA A 33 -6.60 -13.59 10.22
N GLU A 34 -6.33 -13.39 11.51
CA GLU A 34 -6.56 -14.41 12.56
C GLU A 34 -8.05 -14.71 12.77
N THR A 35 -8.92 -13.70 12.73
CA THR A 35 -10.36 -13.87 12.99
C THR A 35 -11.20 -14.08 11.73
N GLY A 36 -10.62 -13.91 10.54
CA GLY A 36 -11.35 -13.95 9.28
C GLY A 36 -12.38 -12.82 9.11
N LYS A 37 -12.21 -11.68 9.80
CA LYS A 37 -13.17 -10.56 9.78
C LYS A 37 -12.46 -9.22 9.61
N PRO A 38 -13.03 -8.24 8.89
CA PRO A 38 -12.42 -6.93 8.73
C PRO A 38 -12.18 -6.22 10.06
N VAL A 39 -11.08 -5.46 10.14
CA VAL A 39 -10.74 -4.63 11.30
C VAL A 39 -10.61 -3.18 10.85
N THR A 40 -11.29 -2.27 11.54
CA THR A 40 -11.19 -0.83 11.29
C THR A 40 -10.17 -0.22 12.23
N VAL A 41 -9.16 0.46 11.69
CA VAL A 41 -8.29 1.37 12.44
C VAL A 41 -8.91 2.75 12.40
N MET A 42 -9.17 3.32 13.58
CA MET A 42 -9.63 4.70 13.75
C MET A 42 -8.47 5.54 14.28
N ALA A 43 -8.04 6.54 13.52
CA ALA A 43 -7.02 7.51 13.93
C ALA A 43 -7.65 8.79 14.45
N HIS A 44 -7.31 9.16 15.68
CA HIS A 44 -7.89 10.31 16.38
C HIS A 44 -7.03 11.55 16.18
N VAL A 45 -7.62 12.58 15.57
CA VAL A 45 -6.91 13.80 15.14
C VAL A 45 -6.84 14.80 16.29
N ARG A 46 -5.67 15.42 16.49
CA ARG A 46 -5.53 16.53 17.44
C ARG A 46 -6.42 17.69 17.01
N GLY A 47 -7.28 18.17 17.92
CA GLY A 47 -8.28 19.19 17.62
C GLY A 47 -9.63 18.64 17.18
N GLY A 48 -9.80 17.32 17.12
CA GLY A 48 -11.08 16.65 16.91
C GLY A 48 -11.23 15.97 15.55
N GLY A 49 -12.18 15.03 15.50
CA GLY A 49 -12.45 14.21 14.32
C GLY A 49 -11.63 12.92 14.28
N THR A 50 -12.02 12.05 13.34
CA THR A 50 -11.42 10.73 13.17
C THR A 50 -11.22 10.43 11.68
N ARG A 51 -10.14 9.71 11.37
CA ARG A 51 -9.91 9.08 10.06
C ARG A 51 -9.97 7.57 10.22
N LYS A 52 -10.34 6.83 9.17
CA LYS A 52 -10.50 5.39 9.24
C LYS A 52 -9.86 4.68 8.06
N ALA A 53 -9.26 3.53 8.32
CA ALA A 53 -8.90 2.54 7.31
C ALA A 53 -9.44 1.17 7.72
N VAL A 54 -9.80 0.35 6.73
CA VAL A 54 -10.29 -1.01 6.94
C VAL A 54 -9.24 -2.01 6.44
N PHE A 55 -8.93 -3.00 7.25
CA PHE A 55 -8.02 -4.09 6.92
C PHE A 55 -8.82 -5.37 6.75
N ASN A 56 -8.71 -5.98 5.58
CA ASN A 56 -9.47 -7.16 5.21
C ASN A 56 -8.67 -8.45 5.48
N PRO A 57 -9.34 -9.58 5.75
CA PRO A 57 -8.66 -10.85 6.05
C PRO A 57 -7.78 -11.39 4.91
N ASN A 58 -8.05 -10.98 3.67
CA ASN A 58 -7.29 -11.36 2.48
C ASN A 58 -6.01 -10.52 2.27
N GLY A 59 -5.68 -9.63 3.21
CA GLY A 59 -4.51 -8.75 3.14
C GLY A 59 -4.71 -7.47 2.33
N THR A 60 -5.90 -7.20 1.78
CA THR A 60 -6.20 -5.89 1.20
C THR A 60 -6.59 -4.88 2.28
N ASN A 61 -6.53 -3.60 1.93
CA ASN A 61 -7.00 -2.53 2.78
C ASN A 61 -7.87 -1.53 1.98
N GLU A 62 -8.62 -0.74 2.72
CA GLU A 62 -9.40 0.38 2.20
C GLU A 62 -9.03 1.64 2.98
N HIS A 63 -8.85 2.75 2.28
CA HIS A 63 -8.59 4.07 2.88
C HIS A 63 -7.29 4.16 3.72
N ILE A 64 -6.28 3.33 3.45
CA ILE A 64 -4.98 3.47 4.14
C ILE A 64 -4.36 4.87 3.96
N TRP A 65 -4.64 5.53 2.83
CA TRP A 65 -4.23 6.91 2.54
C TRP A 65 -4.76 7.96 3.52
N ASP A 66 -5.88 7.67 4.22
CA ASP A 66 -6.41 8.54 5.26
C ASP A 66 -5.56 8.50 6.54
N LEU A 67 -4.72 7.46 6.70
CA LEU A 67 -3.83 7.26 7.85
C LEU A 67 -2.36 7.49 7.50
N ASP A 68 -1.96 7.13 6.29
CA ASP A 68 -0.60 7.25 5.79
C ASP A 68 -0.60 7.66 4.32
N LYS A 69 0.04 8.77 3.99
CA LYS A 69 0.16 9.20 2.58
C LYS A 69 1.08 8.29 1.75
N GLY A 70 1.81 7.39 2.40
CA GLY A 70 2.86 6.56 1.82
C GLY A 70 4.20 7.30 1.76
N GLN A 71 5.26 6.56 1.42
CA GLN A 71 6.60 7.10 1.19
C GLN A 71 7.11 6.66 -0.19
N PRO A 72 7.95 7.48 -0.86
CA PRO A 72 8.64 7.04 -2.07
C PRO A 72 9.35 5.71 -1.83
N LEU A 73 9.13 4.75 -2.74
CA LEU A 73 9.80 3.47 -2.71
C LEU A 73 10.66 3.36 -3.97
N THR A 74 11.93 2.98 -3.79
CA THR A 74 12.75 2.43 -4.87
C THR A 74 12.67 0.91 -4.81
N PRO A 75 11.91 0.25 -5.71
CA PRO A 75 11.78 -1.20 -5.68
C PRO A 75 13.09 -1.90 -5.94
N THR A 76 13.27 -3.06 -5.33
CA THR A 76 14.42 -3.94 -5.56
C THR A 76 14.08 -4.90 -6.69
N VAL A 77 14.93 -4.96 -7.71
CA VAL A 77 14.78 -5.92 -8.83
C VAL A 77 14.81 -7.34 -8.29
N GLY A 78 13.88 -8.19 -8.76
CA GLY A 78 13.71 -9.55 -8.28
C GLY A 78 12.76 -9.69 -7.08
N GLN A 79 12.38 -8.59 -6.42
CA GLN A 79 11.45 -8.63 -5.31
C GLN A 79 9.99 -8.57 -5.77
N VAL A 80 9.14 -9.37 -5.12
CA VAL A 80 7.68 -9.33 -5.30
C VAL A 80 7.05 -8.40 -4.28
N TYR A 81 6.19 -7.51 -4.75
CA TYR A 81 5.43 -6.56 -3.95
C TYR A 81 3.94 -6.85 -4.05
N VAL A 82 3.21 -6.53 -2.99
CA VAL A 82 1.74 -6.61 -2.96
C VAL A 82 1.19 -5.20 -3.18
N ASN A 83 0.44 -5.01 -4.26
CA ASN A 83 -0.33 -3.79 -4.46
C ASN A 83 -1.53 -3.78 -3.51
N ARG A 84 -2.00 -2.60 -3.09
CA ARG A 84 -3.17 -2.46 -2.20
C ARG A 84 -4.43 -3.21 -2.63
N SER A 85 -4.62 -3.42 -3.95
CA SER A 85 -5.73 -4.21 -4.50
C SER A 85 -5.57 -5.73 -4.33
N GLY A 86 -4.47 -6.18 -3.75
CA GLY A 86 -4.11 -7.60 -3.56
C GLY A 86 -3.28 -8.19 -4.70
N GLY A 87 -3.09 -7.47 -5.80
CA GLY A 87 -2.25 -7.94 -6.92
C GLY A 87 -0.78 -8.09 -6.50
N ARG A 88 -0.12 -9.16 -6.97
CA ARG A 88 1.30 -9.42 -6.71
C ARG A 88 2.14 -9.09 -7.93
N TYR A 89 3.19 -8.31 -7.75
CA TYR A 89 3.99 -7.77 -8.83
C TYR A 89 5.49 -7.93 -8.58
N LEU A 90 6.17 -8.60 -9.49
CA LEU A 90 7.62 -8.76 -9.49
C LEU A 90 8.27 -7.52 -10.12
N CYS A 91 9.17 -6.85 -9.41
CA CYS A 91 9.98 -5.79 -9.99
C CYS A 91 11.02 -6.41 -10.94
N ARG A 92 10.94 -6.06 -12.23
CA ARG A 92 11.84 -6.55 -13.28
C ARG A 92 12.99 -5.61 -13.56
N ALA A 93 12.77 -4.29 -13.45
CA ALA A 93 13.80 -3.29 -13.65
C ALA A 93 13.39 -1.96 -13.00
N LEU A 94 14.38 -1.16 -12.62
CA LEU A 94 14.17 0.27 -12.42
C LEU A 94 14.19 0.97 -13.77
N VAL A 95 13.30 1.94 -13.95
CA VAL A 95 13.21 2.72 -15.19
C VAL A 95 13.59 4.15 -14.86
N THR A 96 14.62 4.66 -15.53
CA THR A 96 15.01 6.07 -15.40
C THR A 96 14.01 6.91 -16.18
N ASP A 97 13.19 7.68 -15.46
CA ASP A 97 12.32 8.70 -16.04
C ASP A 97 12.81 10.06 -15.52
N HIS A 98 13.45 10.85 -16.39
CA HIS A 98 14.22 12.03 -15.99
C HIS A 98 13.30 13.15 -15.46
N GLY A 99 13.21 13.28 -14.14
CA GLY A 99 12.74 14.49 -13.47
C GLY A 99 11.22 14.64 -13.34
N THR A 100 10.42 13.66 -13.78
CA THR A 100 8.97 13.70 -13.57
C THR A 100 8.63 13.30 -12.14
N GLN A 101 7.91 14.16 -11.43
CA GLN A 101 7.40 13.89 -10.09
C GLN A 101 5.91 13.56 -10.19
N TYR A 102 5.54 12.36 -9.75
CA TYR A 102 4.16 11.86 -9.76
C TYR A 102 3.56 12.01 -8.37
N PHE A 103 2.24 12.24 -8.29
CA PHE A 103 1.53 12.50 -7.04
C PHE A 103 0.41 11.48 -6.86
N ASN A 104 0.30 10.87 -5.68
CA ASN A 104 -0.86 10.04 -5.36
C ASN A 104 -2.01 10.91 -4.84
N ALA A 105 -3.21 10.32 -4.77
CA ALA A 105 -4.40 11.00 -4.24
C ALA A 105 -4.23 11.46 -2.77
N ALA A 106 -3.28 10.88 -2.03
CA ALA A 106 -2.97 11.23 -0.64
C ALA A 106 -2.00 12.42 -0.48
N GLY A 107 -1.48 12.97 -1.60
CA GLY A 107 -0.54 14.09 -1.60
C GLY A 107 0.92 13.71 -1.30
N CYS A 108 1.26 12.42 -1.30
CA CYS A 108 2.65 11.99 -1.43
C CYS A 108 3.09 12.08 -2.88
N SER A 109 4.40 12.16 -3.10
CA SER A 109 4.97 12.23 -4.44
C SER A 109 6.21 11.39 -4.55
N SER A 110 6.42 10.78 -5.72
CA SER A 110 7.57 9.95 -6.03
C SER A 110 7.97 10.16 -7.48
N SER A 111 9.26 10.23 -7.75
CA SER A 111 9.82 10.20 -9.11
C SER A 111 10.24 8.79 -9.52
N THR A 112 9.96 7.79 -8.69
CA THR A 112 10.42 6.42 -8.96
C THR A 112 9.51 5.77 -10.00
N THR A 113 10.13 5.27 -11.06
CA THR A 113 9.48 4.47 -12.09
C THR A 113 10.13 3.08 -12.14
N ALA A 114 9.32 2.03 -12.28
CA ALA A 114 9.80 0.66 -12.33
C ALA A 114 8.96 -0.21 -13.26
N LEU A 115 9.61 -1.15 -13.94
CA LEU A 115 8.94 -2.19 -14.72
C LEU A 115 8.49 -3.29 -13.76
N PHE A 116 7.19 -3.51 -13.68
CA PHE A 116 6.58 -4.58 -12.91
C PHE A 116 5.99 -5.65 -13.81
N GLN A 117 5.95 -6.88 -13.30
CA GLN A 117 5.22 -7.99 -13.91
C GLN A 117 4.20 -8.54 -12.92
N ASN A 118 2.94 -8.66 -13.33
CA ASN A 118 1.94 -9.37 -12.56
C ASN A 118 2.34 -10.85 -12.45
N VAL A 119 2.48 -11.35 -11.22
CA VAL A 119 2.94 -12.73 -10.97
C VAL A 119 1.94 -13.78 -11.48
N LYS A 120 0.64 -13.46 -11.51
CA LYS A 120 -0.40 -14.41 -11.92
C LYS A 120 -0.52 -14.52 -13.44
N SER A 121 -0.50 -13.39 -14.15
CA SER A 121 -0.73 -13.38 -15.60
C SER A 121 0.54 -13.28 -16.44
N GLY A 122 1.68 -12.90 -15.85
CA GLY A 122 2.90 -12.58 -16.59
C GLY A 122 2.86 -11.24 -17.33
N TRP A 123 1.74 -10.49 -17.26
CA TRP A 123 1.61 -9.17 -17.88
C TRP A 123 2.58 -8.17 -17.26
N THR A 124 3.33 -7.45 -18.10
CA THR A 124 4.28 -6.42 -17.70
C THR A 124 3.74 -5.02 -17.95
N PHE A 125 4.19 -4.05 -17.16
CA PHE A 125 3.88 -2.62 -17.33
C PHE A 125 4.89 -1.77 -16.58
N THR A 126 5.06 -0.53 -17.01
CA THR A 126 5.86 0.49 -16.32
C THR A 126 4.97 1.21 -15.31
N ALA A 127 5.28 1.09 -14.01
CA ALA A 127 4.60 1.82 -12.94
C ALA A 127 5.33 3.14 -12.66
N LYS A 128 4.60 4.26 -12.65
CA LYS A 128 5.13 5.61 -12.43
C LYS A 128 4.70 6.14 -11.06
N GLY A 129 5.66 6.69 -10.31
CA GLY A 129 5.38 7.26 -8.98
C GLY A 129 5.22 6.22 -7.89
N VAL A 130 6.11 5.22 -7.84
CA VAL A 130 5.99 4.11 -6.90
C VAL A 130 6.17 4.59 -5.45
N ILE A 131 5.21 4.22 -4.60
CA ILE A 131 5.21 4.48 -3.17
C ILE A 131 4.89 3.22 -2.38
N GLN A 132 5.21 3.23 -1.09
CA GLN A 132 4.83 2.19 -0.14
C GLN A 132 4.10 2.78 1.06
N TYR A 133 3.00 2.14 1.44
CA TYR A 133 2.25 2.46 2.65
C TYR A 133 2.86 1.75 3.87
N VAL A 134 2.51 2.24 5.06
CA VAL A 134 2.96 1.72 6.36
C VAL A 134 2.60 0.25 6.60
N ASP A 135 1.63 -0.30 5.87
CA ASP A 135 1.28 -1.73 5.91
C ASP A 135 2.14 -2.60 4.98
N GLY A 136 3.08 -1.99 4.25
CA GLY A 136 3.98 -2.63 3.31
C GLY A 136 3.40 -2.77 1.89
N THR A 137 2.12 -2.46 1.67
CA THR A 137 1.53 -2.48 0.32
C THR A 137 2.04 -1.33 -0.53
N ILE A 138 2.12 -1.55 -1.84
CA ILE A 138 2.56 -0.53 -2.79
C ILE A 138 1.39 0.05 -3.59
N GLU A 139 1.59 1.26 -4.09
CA GLU A 139 0.77 1.92 -5.09
C GLU A 139 1.68 2.72 -6.04
N TRP A 140 1.14 3.08 -7.19
CA TRP A 140 1.73 3.98 -8.16
C TRP A 140 0.62 4.90 -8.71
N ASP A 141 1.00 6.03 -9.30
CA ASP A 141 0.06 7.01 -9.86
C ASP A 141 -0.67 6.44 -11.09
N HIS A 142 0.09 6.07 -12.11
CA HIS A 142 -0.43 5.41 -13.31
C HIS A 142 0.58 4.44 -13.92
N SER A 143 0.13 3.64 -14.87
CA SER A 143 0.94 2.66 -15.59
C SER A 143 0.96 2.92 -17.09
N SER A 144 2.08 2.64 -17.74
CA SER A 144 2.26 2.70 -19.21
C SER A 144 2.87 1.41 -19.76
N ASP A 145 2.96 1.32 -21.09
CA ASP A 145 3.74 0.29 -21.81
C ASP A 145 3.37 -1.16 -21.45
N GLY A 146 2.07 -1.38 -21.24
CA GLY A 146 1.55 -2.69 -20.86
C GLY A 146 1.67 -3.71 -22.00
N CYS A 147 2.34 -4.83 -21.76
CA CYS A 147 2.42 -5.94 -22.71
C CYS A 147 2.71 -7.28 -22.02
N PHE A 148 2.40 -8.39 -22.70
CA PHE A 148 3.04 -9.67 -22.40
C PHE A 148 4.44 -9.64 -23.01
N LYS A 149 5.47 -9.83 -22.19
CA LYS A 149 6.80 -10.14 -22.71
C LYS A 149 6.90 -11.64 -22.91
N GLU A 150 7.32 -12.04 -24.10
CA GLU A 150 7.69 -13.43 -24.36
C GLU A 150 8.80 -13.81 -23.38
N VAL A 151 8.65 -14.98 -22.75
CA VAL A 151 9.69 -15.54 -21.90
C VAL A 151 10.76 -16.03 -22.86
N GLU A 152 11.93 -15.39 -22.89
CA GLU A 152 13.11 -16.03 -23.48
C GLU A 152 13.44 -17.19 -22.53
N ASP A 153 13.08 -18.41 -22.94
CA ASP A 153 13.48 -19.64 -22.27
C ASP A 153 15.01 -19.74 -22.38
N GLU A 154 15.72 -19.64 -21.24
CA GLU A 154 17.14 -20.02 -21.12
C GLU A 154 17.31 -21.54 -21.01
#